data_AF-A0AAE1G7T1-F1
#
_entry.id   AF-A0AAE1G7T1-F1
#
_cell.length_a   1.000
_cell.length_b   1.000
_cell.length_c   1.000
_cell.angle_alpha   90.00
_cell.angle_beta   90.00
_cell.angle_gamma   90.00
#
_symmetry.space_group_name_H-M   'P 1'
#
loop_
_entity.id
_entity.type
_entity.pdbx_description
1 polymer ?
#
loop_
_entity_poly.entity_id
_entity_poly.type
_entity_poly.pdbx_seq_one_letter_code
_entity_poly.pdbx_strand_id
1 'polypeptide(L)'
;MLKLEVSVHTVRRRLHAQRRHHRTPAQKQALNEEHRANRLLFAEEYVDKDLQFWGRVIFSDEKHLTPQHMAGNVAGGGIIRGKKPSTE
;
A
#
# COMPACT_ATOMS: atom_id res chain seq x y z
N MET A 1 9.33 -22.28 -10.63
CA MET A 1 8.19 -22.00 -11.52
C MET A 1 7.31 -23.23 -11.53
N LEU A 2 6.07 -23.15 -11.05
CA LEU A 2 5.15 -24.29 -11.06
C LEU A 2 4.81 -24.64 -12.52
N LYS A 3 5.29 -25.78 -13.00
CA LYS A 3 4.98 -26.31 -14.34
C LYS A 3 3.58 -26.92 -14.31
N LEU A 4 2.58 -26.07 -14.41
CA LEU A 4 1.18 -26.47 -14.45
C LEU A 4 0.68 -26.28 -15.89
N GLU A 5 0.31 -27.38 -16.55
CA GLU A 5 -0.24 -27.38 -17.93
C GLU A 5 -1.70 -26.89 -17.94
N VAL A 6 -1.93 -25.69 -17.42
CA VAL A 6 -3.26 -25.07 -17.40
C VAL A 6 -3.17 -23.62 -17.82
N SER A 7 -4.22 -23.15 -18.49
CA SER A 7 -4.28 -21.74 -18.88
C SER A 7 -4.38 -20.82 -17.66
N VAL A 8 -3.81 -19.63 -17.79
CA VAL A 8 -3.88 -18.56 -16.77
C VAL A 8 -5.34 -18.28 -16.35
N HIS A 9 -6.28 -18.39 -17.27
CA HIS A 9 -7.72 -18.22 -17.02
C HIS A 9 -8.27 -19.26 -16.03
N THR A 10 -7.84 -20.52 -16.16
CA THR A 10 -8.25 -21.59 -15.24
C THR A 10 -7.66 -21.38 -13.85
N VAL A 11 -6.39 -20.97 -13.75
CA VAL A 11 -5.76 -20.59 -12.48
C VAL A 11 -6.52 -19.44 -11.82
N ARG A 12 -6.80 -18.36 -12.57
CA ARG A 12 -7.54 -17.20 -12.07
C ARG A 12 -8.94 -17.58 -11.57
N ARG A 13 -9.70 -18.37 -12.33
CA ARG A 13 -11.04 -18.83 -11.92
C ARG A 13 -11.01 -19.62 -10.62
N ARG A 14 -10.06 -20.55 -10.48
CA ARG A 14 -9.90 -21.35 -9.25
C ARG A 14 -9.51 -20.48 -8.04
N LEU A 15 -8.63 -19.51 -8.22
CA LEU A 15 -8.26 -18.55 -7.15
C LEU A 15 -9.47 -17.72 -6.70
N HIS A 16 -10.25 -17.18 -7.63
CA HIS A 16 -11.46 -16.41 -7.29
C HIS A 16 -12.54 -17.27 -6.65
N ALA A 17 -12.73 -18.51 -7.11
CA ALA A 17 -13.65 -19.45 -6.46
C ALA A 17 -13.27 -19.73 -4.99
N GLN A 18 -11.98 -19.66 -4.67
CA GLN A 18 -11.46 -19.75 -3.30
C GLN A 18 -11.33 -18.40 -2.59
N ARG A 19 -11.86 -17.31 -3.15
CA ARG A 19 -11.75 -15.93 -2.62
C ARG A 19 -10.29 -15.48 -2.39
N ARG A 20 -9.34 -16.03 -3.15
CA ARG A 20 -7.94 -15.64 -3.11
C ARG A 20 -7.70 -14.52 -4.12
N HIS A 21 -7.44 -13.32 -3.60
CA HIS A 21 -7.09 -12.16 -4.40
C HIS A 21 -5.62 -11.82 -4.20
N HIS A 22 -4.92 -11.48 -5.29
CA HIS A 22 -3.61 -10.87 -5.15
C HIS A 22 -3.81 -9.45 -4.59
N ARG A 23 -3.00 -9.11 -3.58
CA ARG A 23 -2.87 -7.76 -3.05
C ARG A 23 -1.42 -7.36 -3.19
N THR A 24 -1.18 -6.10 -3.53
CA THR A 24 0.17 -5.54 -3.47
C THR A 24 0.51 -5.32 -2.00
N PRO A 25 1.58 -5.94 -1.46
CA PRO A 25 2.00 -5.71 -0.09
C PRO A 25 2.43 -4.24 0.09
N ALA A 26 2.20 -3.70 1.28
CA ALA A 26 2.68 -2.36 1.62
C ALA A 26 4.22 -2.34 1.61
N GLN A 27 4.82 -1.37 0.92
CA GLN A 27 6.25 -1.11 0.98
C GLN A 27 6.58 -0.47 2.33
N LYS A 28 7.47 -1.10 3.09
CA LYS A 28 7.93 -0.61 4.40
C LYS A 28 9.45 -0.58 4.39
N GLN A 29 10.02 0.38 5.10
CA GLN A 29 11.46 0.39 5.37
C GLN A 29 11.84 -0.85 6.18
N ALA A 30 12.95 -1.49 5.81
CA ALA A 30 13.51 -2.59 6.58
C ALA A 30 14.01 -2.05 7.93
N LEU A 31 13.60 -2.70 9.02
CA LEU A 31 14.09 -2.39 10.36
C LEU A 31 15.26 -3.33 10.68
N ASN A 32 16.35 -2.76 11.19
CA ASN A 32 17.36 -3.55 11.88
C ASN A 32 16.82 -4.01 13.24
N GLU A 33 17.57 -4.85 13.95
CA GLU A 33 17.11 -5.42 15.21
C GLU A 33 17.00 -4.36 16.32
N GLU A 34 17.93 -3.39 16.35
CA GLU A 34 17.90 -2.27 17.29
C GLU A 34 16.63 -1.42 17.14
N HIS A 35 16.24 -1.06 15.92
CA HIS A 35 15.02 -0.30 15.66
C HIS A 35 13.77 -1.10 16.05
N ARG A 36 13.79 -2.43 15.95
CA ARG A 36 12.66 -3.26 16.42
C ARG A 36 12.55 -3.20 17.94
N ALA A 37 13.66 -3.38 18.64
CA ALA A 37 13.71 -3.30 20.10
C ALA A 37 13.24 -1.92 20.58
N ASN A 38 13.81 -0.84 20.05
CA ASN A 38 13.47 0.52 20.45
C ASN A 38 11.99 0.86 20.17
N ARG A 39 11.45 0.40 19.04
CA ARG A 39 10.02 0.59 18.73
C ARG A 39 9.11 -0.20 19.66
N LEU A 40 9.51 -1.41 20.06
CA LEU A 40 8.75 -2.22 21.00
C LEU A 40 8.74 -1.57 22.39
N LEU A 41 9.92 -1.18 22.88
CA LEU A 41 10.06 -0.48 24.17
C LEU A 41 9.20 0.80 24.21
N PHE A 42 9.26 1.62 23.15
CA PHE A 42 8.41 2.79 23.04
C PHE A 42 6.91 2.43 23.05
N ALA A 43 6.50 1.40 22.31
CA ALA A 43 5.10 1.00 22.30
C ALA A 43 4.64 0.54 23.69
N GLU A 44 5.43 -0.29 24.38
CA GLU A 44 5.13 -0.79 25.72
C GLU A 44 5.08 0.34 26.76
N GLU A 45 5.99 1.31 26.70
CA GLU A 45 6.05 2.42 27.65
C GLU A 45 4.84 3.37 27.53
N TYR A 46 4.33 3.56 26.31
CA TYR A 46 3.32 4.57 26.02
C TYR A 46 1.92 4.01 25.68
N VAL A 47 1.71 2.68 25.64
CA VAL A 47 0.43 2.05 25.26
C VAL A 47 -0.74 2.46 26.16
N ASP A 48 -0.50 2.59 27.47
CA ASP A 48 -1.55 2.90 28.46
C ASP A 48 -1.68 4.41 28.73
N LYS A 49 -0.99 5.26 27.97
CA LYS A 49 -1.11 6.72 28.13
C LYS A 49 -2.46 7.20 27.60
N ASP A 50 -3.07 8.09 28.37
CA ASP A 50 -4.38 8.63 28.06
C ASP A 50 -4.33 9.77 27.03
N LEU A 51 -5.52 10.19 26.57
CA LEU A 51 -5.63 11.28 25.60
C LEU A 51 -5.12 12.62 26.15
N GLN A 52 -5.15 12.83 27.47
CA GLN A 52 -4.62 14.07 28.09
C GLN A 52 -3.09 14.10 28.04
N PHE A 53 -2.42 12.96 28.18
CA PHE A 53 -1.00 12.84 27.91
C PHE A 53 -0.70 13.19 26.44
N TRP A 54 -1.33 12.51 25.48
CA TRP A 54 -1.07 12.74 24.06
C TRP A 54 -1.43 14.14 23.57
N GLY A 55 -2.46 14.76 24.16
CA GLY A 55 -2.86 16.14 23.86
C GLY A 55 -1.82 17.20 24.25
N ARG A 56 -0.83 16.84 25.08
CA ARG A 56 0.28 17.72 25.47
C ARG A 56 1.56 17.49 24.67
N VAL A 57 1.59 16.46 23.81
CA VAL A 57 2.76 16.12 22.99
C VAL A 57 2.77 16.96 21.71
N ILE A 58 3.87 17.68 21.48
CA ILE A 58 4.09 18.42 20.22
C ILE A 58 5.00 17.57 19.34
N PHE A 59 4.45 17.00 18.27
CA PHE A 59 5.21 16.26 17.27
C PHE A 59 5.78 17.21 16.20
N SER A 60 7.04 17.01 15.83
CA SER A 60 7.71 17.72 14.74
C SER A 60 8.35 16.72 13.78
N ASP A 61 8.30 17.04 12.48
CA ASP A 61 8.98 16.31 11.41
C ASP A 61 9.22 17.25 10.23
N GLU A 62 10.21 16.93 9.40
CA GLU A 62 10.55 17.67 8.20
C GLU A 62 10.12 16.89 6.95
N LYS A 63 9.45 17.56 6.03
CA LYS A 63 9.08 16.97 4.74
C LYS A 63 9.69 17.76 3.59
N HIS A 64 10.36 17.04 2.71
CA HIS A 64 10.84 17.59 1.45
C HIS A 64 9.68 17.74 0.46
N LEU A 65 9.37 18.97 0.07
CA LEU A 65 8.37 19.29 -0.94
C LEU A 65 9.06 19.58 -2.27
N THR A 66 8.71 18.81 -3.31
CA THR A 66 9.16 19.09 -4.68
C THR A 66 8.02 19.72 -5.49
N PRO A 67 8.30 20.49 -6.57
CA PRO A 67 7.26 21.15 -7.37
C PRO A 67 6.16 20.23 -7.88
N GLN A 68 6.45 18.95 -8.13
CA GLN A 68 5.49 17.94 -8.57
C GLN A 68 4.44 17.61 -7.50
N HIS A 69 4.75 17.80 -6.22
CA HIS A 69 3.80 17.59 -5.12
C HIS A 69 2.83 18.76 -4.92
N MET A 70 3.16 19.94 -5.47
CA MET A 70 2.34 21.16 -5.39
C MET A 70 1.36 21.31 -6.56
N ALA A 71 1.62 20.61 -7.67
CA ALA A 71 0.67 20.49 -8.76
C ALA A 71 -0.44 19.51 -8.35
N GLY A 72 -1.59 20.03 -7.91
CA GLY A 72 -2.78 19.23 -7.71
C GLY A 72 -3.09 18.39 -8.95
N ASN A 73 -3.46 17.13 -8.75
CA ASN A 73 -3.83 16.20 -9.81
C ASN A 73 -5.00 16.77 -10.66
N VAL A 74 -4.69 17.49 -11.74
CA VAL A 74 -5.60 17.72 -12.87
C VAL A 74 -5.24 16.71 -13.96
N ALA A 75 -5.51 15.43 -13.70
CA ALA A 75 -5.42 14.38 -14.73
C ALA A 75 -6.32 13.18 -14.38
N GLY A 76 -7.59 13.45 -14.12
CA GLY A 76 -8.64 12.45 -14.28
C GLY A 76 -8.90 12.23 -15.77
N GLY A 77 -8.04 11.48 -16.44
CA GLY A 77 -8.15 11.16 -17.87
C GLY A 77 -7.98 9.67 -18.11
N GLY A 78 -8.98 8.87 -17.73
CA GLY A 78 -9.05 7.47 -18.13
C GLY A 78 -9.15 7.38 -19.65
N ILE A 79 -8.14 6.78 -20.29
CA ILE A 79 -8.18 6.43 -21.72
C ILE A 79 -9.27 5.36 -21.91
N ILE A 80 -10.47 5.76 -22.30
CA ILE A 80 -11.49 4.86 -22.83
C ILE A 80 -10.97 4.38 -24.19
N ARG A 81 -10.44 3.15 -24.25
CA ARG A 81 -10.09 2.51 -25.52
C ARG A 81 -11.37 2.30 -26.31
N GLY A 82 -11.60 3.14 -27.33
CA GLY A 82 -12.67 2.93 -28.30
C GLY A 82 -12.51 1.55 -28.96
N LYS A 83 -13.57 0.73 -28.90
CA LYS A 83 -13.72 -0.44 -29.78
C LYS A 83 -13.64 0.06 -31.23
N LYS A 84 -12.68 -0.41 -32.00
CA LYS A 84 -12.75 -0.27 -33.46
C LYS A 84 -13.92 -1.12 -33.97
N PRO A 85 -14.79 -0.60 -34.85
CA PRO A 85 -15.88 -1.39 -35.41
C PRO A 85 -15.33 -2.49 -36.32
N SER A 86 -16.00 -3.63 -36.29
CA SER A 86 -15.84 -4.75 -37.21
C SER A 86 -16.04 -4.28 -38.65
N THR A 87 -15.06 -4.54 -39.52
CA THR A 87 -15.27 -4.50 -40.96
C THR A 87 -15.64 -5.90 -41.42
N GLU A 88 -16.67 -5.97 -42.26
CA GLU A 88 -17.14 -7.15 -43.01
C GLU A 88 -16.01 -7.84 -43.81
#